data_AF-A0A660VI49-F1
#
_entry.id   AF-A0A660VI49-F1
#
_cell.length_a   1.000
_cell.length_b   1.000
_cell.length_c   1.000
_cell.angle_alpha   90.00
_cell.angle_beta   90.00
_cell.angle_gamma   90.00
#
_symmetry.space_group_name_H-M   'P 1'
#
loop_
_entity.id
_entity.type
_entity.pdbx_description
1 polymer ?
#
loop_
_entity_poly.entity_id
_entity_poly.type
_entity_poly.pdbx_seq_one_letter_code
_entity_poly.pdbx_strand_id
1 'polypeptide(L)'
;MRFVGLCVLFCCAALVADIIHIEGGRTITGKIVEEDEDYVVVKTKAGKFRIHKERIVRIERGSVEEIFAKRLEELEGGDIDGYLKLGLWARSVGLEEQARRLFKAVLGMDPENEFAHFELGHRRLRGRWVTEEEFYKAKGYVKYKGQWLPKEDVEKLQAGFVRWGDEWIRKEELEMAKKGYRRLEGKWVSEEEYYKAKGYVKYKGRWMPEARAERLKRREKERRERLKALRRKKQIKGVIKVECTFVNDATR
;
A
#
# COMPACT_ATOMS: atom_id res chain seq x y z
N MET A 1 50.59 -11.52 54.01
CA MET A 1 49.69 -11.53 52.84
C MET A 1 48.91 -10.22 52.84
N ARG A 2 49.23 -9.27 51.96
CA ARG A 2 48.52 -7.99 51.82
C ARG A 2 47.70 -8.07 50.54
N PHE A 3 46.38 -8.22 50.67
CA PHE A 3 45.46 -8.13 49.53
C PHE A 3 45.29 -6.65 49.17
N VAL A 4 45.87 -6.25 48.03
CA VAL A 4 45.58 -4.98 47.38
C VAL A 4 44.20 -5.12 46.72
N GLY A 5 43.20 -4.46 47.28
CA GLY A 5 41.86 -4.37 46.69
C GLY A 5 41.90 -3.45 45.47
N LEU A 6 41.92 -4.05 44.28
CA LEU A 6 41.73 -3.36 43.00
C LEU A 6 40.24 -3.00 42.87
N CYS A 7 39.85 -1.81 43.32
CA CYS A 7 38.56 -1.21 42.99
C CYS A 7 38.55 -0.87 41.49
N VAL A 8 38.02 -1.79 40.69
CA VAL A 8 37.68 -1.53 39.28
C VAL A 8 36.45 -0.62 39.28
N LEU A 9 36.70 0.68 39.10
CA LEU A 9 35.70 1.68 38.78
C LEU A 9 35.14 1.36 37.39
N PHE A 10 34.03 0.63 37.35
CA PHE A 10 33.27 0.36 36.15
C PHE A 10 32.57 1.66 35.73
N CYS A 11 33.27 2.50 34.97
CA CYS A 11 32.70 3.68 34.36
C CYS A 11 31.72 3.21 33.28
N CYS A 12 30.43 3.14 33.63
CA CYS A 12 29.36 2.99 32.66
C CYS A 12 29.39 4.21 31.74
N ALA A 13 30.20 4.17 30.69
CA ALA A 13 30.06 5.09 29.58
C ALA A 13 28.65 4.87 29.03
N ALA A 14 27.74 5.77 29.40
CA ALA A 14 26.38 5.78 28.89
C ALA A 14 26.48 5.59 27.37
N LEU A 15 25.72 4.62 26.86
CA LEU A 15 25.60 4.34 25.43
C LEU A 15 24.78 5.47 24.81
N VAL A 16 25.35 6.66 24.80
CA VAL A 16 24.75 7.87 24.23
C VAL A 16 24.73 7.66 22.72
N ALA A 17 23.52 7.71 22.16
CA ALA A 17 23.28 7.56 20.74
C ALA A 17 22.93 8.94 20.17
N ASP A 18 23.79 9.45 19.29
CA ASP A 18 23.60 10.73 18.61
C ASP A 18 22.50 10.62 17.54
N ILE A 19 21.92 11.77 17.18
CA ILE A 19 20.89 11.88 16.14
C ILE A 19 21.48 12.56 14.92
N ILE A 20 21.50 11.85 13.80
CA ILE A 20 22.09 12.34 12.55
C ILE A 20 20.97 12.57 11.55
N HIS A 21 20.78 13.82 11.16
CA HIS A 21 19.84 14.24 10.13
C HIS A 21 20.52 14.19 8.78
N ILE A 22 19.99 13.40 7.87
CA ILE A 22 20.51 13.28 6.51
C ILE A 22 19.57 13.92 5.50
N GLU A 23 20.11 14.24 4.34
CA GLU A 23 19.33 14.76 3.21
C GLU A 23 18.13 13.85 2.89
N GLY A 24 17.02 14.48 2.52
CA GLY A 24 15.74 13.79 2.29
C GLY A 24 14.90 13.53 3.55
N GLY A 25 15.25 14.14 4.69
CA GLY A 25 14.43 14.14 5.91
C GLY A 25 14.49 12.85 6.72
N ARG A 26 15.46 11.98 6.44
CA ARG A 26 15.70 10.77 7.23
C ARG A 26 16.57 11.09 8.45
N THR A 27 16.35 10.34 9.52
CA THR A 27 17.13 10.49 10.76
C THR A 27 17.71 9.14 11.16
N ILE A 28 18.98 9.13 11.56
CA ILE A 28 19.69 7.93 12.00
C ILE A 28 20.11 8.14 13.45
N THR A 29 19.67 7.25 14.33
CA THR A 29 20.04 7.26 15.75
C THR A 29 21.09 6.19 16.02
N GLY A 30 22.24 6.58 16.55
CA GLY A 30 23.30 5.65 16.91
C GLY A 30 24.53 6.34 17.46
N LYS A 31 25.44 5.56 18.05
CA LYS A 31 26.68 6.10 18.60
C LYS A 31 27.66 6.39 17.47
N ILE A 32 28.14 7.61 17.34
CA ILE A 32 29.24 7.93 16.44
C ILE A 32 30.52 7.30 17.02
N VAL A 33 31.17 6.44 16.23
CA VAL A 33 32.40 5.70 16.64
C VAL A 33 33.64 6.16 15.90
N GLU A 34 33.47 6.89 14.81
CA GLU A 34 34.54 7.48 14.01
C GLU A 34 33.97 8.72 13.30
N GLU A 35 34.74 9.80 13.29
CA GLU A 35 34.38 11.05 12.65
C GLU A 35 35.64 11.65 12.03
N ASP A 36 35.61 11.75 10.71
CA ASP A 36 36.71 12.22 9.87
C ASP A 36 36.29 13.52 9.16
N GLU A 37 37.09 14.07 8.26
CA GLU A 37 36.72 15.25 7.47
C GLU A 37 35.60 14.92 6.48
N ASP A 38 35.62 13.75 5.85
CA ASP A 38 34.69 13.39 4.77
C ASP A 38 33.49 12.56 5.22
N TYR A 39 33.57 11.89 6.37
CA TYR A 39 32.56 10.91 6.79
C TYR A 39 32.42 10.75 8.30
N VAL A 40 31.31 10.11 8.68
CA VAL A 40 30.99 9.69 10.04
C VAL A 40 30.61 8.22 10.02
N VAL A 41 31.13 7.43 10.97
CA VAL A 41 30.73 6.04 11.19
C VAL A 41 29.84 5.94 12.42
N VAL A 42 28.64 5.42 12.21
CA VAL A 42 27.58 5.33 13.22
C VAL A 42 27.32 3.89 13.55
N LYS A 43 27.41 3.52 14.82
CA LYS A 43 27.03 2.21 15.35
C LYS A 43 25.57 2.26 15.80
N THR A 44 24.70 1.58 15.07
CA THR A 44 23.29 1.38 15.40
C THR A 44 23.05 -0.07 15.86
N LYS A 45 21.80 -0.39 16.24
CA LYS A 45 21.40 -1.77 16.54
C LYS A 45 21.52 -2.71 15.33
N ALA A 46 21.38 -2.19 14.11
CA ALA A 46 21.45 -2.97 12.87
C ALA A 46 22.90 -3.17 12.35
N GLY A 47 23.88 -2.47 12.94
CA GLY A 47 25.28 -2.54 12.52
C GLY A 47 25.95 -1.17 12.44
N LYS A 48 27.16 -1.14 11.88
CA LYS A 48 27.92 0.09 11.61
C LYS A 48 27.63 0.60 10.20
N PHE A 49 27.39 1.90 10.08
CA PHE A 49 27.14 2.57 8.81
C PHE A 49 28.09 3.74 8.63
N ARG A 50 28.74 3.84 7.47
CA ARG A 50 29.53 5.02 7.06
C ARG A 50 28.64 5.97 6.28
N ILE A 51 28.61 7.22 6.68
CA ILE A 51 27.80 8.29 6.07
C ILE A 51 28.75 9.41 5.68
N HIS A 52 28.70 9.83 4.41
CA HIS A 52 29.47 10.99 3.95
C HIS A 52 28.90 12.28 4.52
N LYS A 53 29.76 13.22 4.94
CA LYS A 53 29.34 14.49 5.56
C LYS A 53 28.48 15.36 4.65
N GLU A 54 28.71 15.30 3.33
CA GLU A 54 27.89 16.01 2.34
C GLU A 54 26.39 15.67 2.45
N ARG A 55 26.07 14.45 2.90
CA ARG A 55 24.68 14.00 3.09
C ARG A 55 24.11 14.34 4.47
N ILE A 56 24.94 14.83 5.38
CA ILE A 56 24.56 15.12 6.77
C ILE A 56 24.17 16.59 6.85
N VAL A 57 22.91 16.85 7.16
CA VAL A 57 22.38 18.19 7.34
C VAL A 57 22.72 18.71 8.74
N ARG A 58 22.61 17.86 9.77
CA ARG A 58 22.86 18.22 11.16
C ARG A 58 23.17 16.98 12.01
N ILE A 59 24.03 17.13 13.01
CA ILE A 59 24.25 16.13 14.06
C ILE A 59 23.84 16.75 15.39
N GLU A 60 22.96 16.07 16.12
CA GLU A 60 22.64 16.40 17.51
C GLU A 60 23.36 15.42 18.43
N ARG A 61 24.21 15.95 19.31
CA ARG A 61 24.98 15.16 20.27
C ARG A 61 24.15 14.93 21.52
N GLY A 62 24.23 13.71 22.05
CA GLY A 62 23.43 13.31 23.21
C GLY A 62 22.36 12.27 22.86
N SER A 63 21.84 11.60 23.88
CA SER A 63 20.79 10.60 23.68
C SER A 63 19.49 11.29 23.27
N VAL A 64 18.61 10.53 22.62
CA VAL A 64 17.29 11.04 22.20
C VAL A 64 16.51 11.56 23.42
N GLU A 65 16.62 10.87 24.54
CA GLU A 65 16.02 11.21 25.81
C GLU A 65 16.63 12.48 26.44
N GLU A 66 17.95 12.66 26.39
CA GLU A 66 18.61 13.88 26.86
C GLU A 66 18.20 15.10 26.06
N ILE A 67 18.19 14.98 24.72
CA ILE A 67 17.77 16.06 23.83
C ILE A 67 16.29 16.40 24.07
N PHE A 68 15.44 15.38 24.24
CA PHE A 68 14.04 15.57 24.58
C PHE A 68 13.87 16.34 25.89
N ALA A 69 14.57 15.93 26.95
CA ALA A 69 14.48 16.57 28.26
C ALA A 69 14.90 18.05 28.20
N LYS A 70 16.02 18.36 27.55
CA LYS A 70 16.49 19.75 27.37
C LYS A 70 15.47 20.60 26.64
N ARG A 71 14.97 20.13 25.50
CA ARG A 71 13.96 20.86 24.73
C ARG A 71 12.66 21.04 25.52
N LEU A 72 12.29 20.09 26.37
CA LEU A 72 11.11 20.20 27.21
C LEU A 72 11.29 21.24 28.32
N GLU A 73 12.48 21.32 28.93
CA GLU A 73 12.82 22.34 29.94
C GLU A 73 12.84 23.76 29.38
N GLU A 74 13.16 23.92 28.09
CA GLU A 74 13.13 25.21 27.38
C GLU A 74 11.71 25.69 27.06
N LEU A 75 10.69 24.82 27.13
CA LEU A 75 9.31 25.19 26.84
C LEU A 75 8.62 25.84 28.04
N GLU A 76 7.92 26.95 27.78
CA GLU A 76 7.01 27.54 28.76
C GLU A 76 5.74 26.70 28.90
N GLY A 77 5.16 26.65 30.10
CA GLY A 77 3.99 25.79 30.40
C GLY A 77 2.71 26.08 29.58
N GLY A 78 2.67 27.17 28.82
CA GLY A 78 1.56 27.55 27.93
C GLY A 78 1.91 27.54 26.43
N ASP A 79 3.12 27.12 26.05
CA ASP A 79 3.56 27.15 24.64
C ASP A 79 2.98 25.96 23.85
N ILE A 80 1.71 26.06 23.47
CA ILE A 80 1.00 25.01 22.70
C ILE A 80 1.79 24.61 21.45
N ASP A 81 2.29 25.60 20.69
CA ASP A 81 3.04 25.35 19.45
C ASP A 81 4.35 24.63 19.72
N GLY A 82 5.07 25.00 20.78
CA GLY A 82 6.28 24.34 21.23
C GLY A 82 6.05 22.88 21.63
N TYR A 83 4.99 22.61 22.40
CA TYR A 83 4.61 21.25 22.77
C TYR A 83 4.24 20.41 21.56
N LEU A 84 3.51 20.98 20.58
CA LEU A 84 3.17 20.29 19.33
C LEU A 84 4.42 19.96 18.51
N LYS A 85 5.32 20.93 18.31
CA LYS A 85 6.58 20.74 17.58
C LYS A 85 7.46 19.69 18.25
N LEU A 86 7.59 19.74 19.57
CA LEU A 86 8.37 18.77 20.34
C LEU A 86 7.73 17.37 20.28
N GLY A 87 6.40 17.28 20.34
CA GLY A 87 5.66 16.03 20.20
C GLY A 87 5.88 15.36 18.84
N LEU A 88 5.84 16.15 17.76
CA LEU A 88 6.12 15.65 16.41
C LEU A 88 7.57 15.18 16.25
N TRP A 89 8.51 15.95 16.78
CA TRP A 89 9.91 15.54 16.78
C TRP A 89 10.11 14.25 17.58
N ALA A 90 9.56 14.16 18.80
CA ALA A 90 9.62 12.98 19.65
C ALA A 90 9.10 11.74 18.92
N ARG A 91 7.99 11.87 18.20
CA ARG A 91 7.45 10.81 17.35
C ARG A 91 8.40 10.41 16.22
N SER A 92 9.00 11.38 15.51
CA SER A 92 9.94 11.10 14.42
C SER A 92 11.20 10.34 14.86
N VAL A 93 11.60 10.48 16.13
CA VAL A 93 12.77 9.80 16.70
C VAL A 93 12.41 8.55 17.51
N GLY A 94 11.13 8.14 17.50
CA GLY A 94 10.64 6.91 18.12
C GLY A 94 10.25 7.02 19.60
N LEU A 95 10.18 8.23 20.16
CA LEU A 95 9.69 8.51 21.51
C LEU A 95 8.15 8.64 21.54
N GLU A 96 7.46 7.58 21.14
CA GLU A 96 5.99 7.56 20.99
C GLU A 96 5.23 7.90 22.27
N GLU A 97 5.69 7.40 23.43
CA GLU A 97 5.03 7.65 24.72
C GLU A 97 5.20 9.10 25.18
N GLN A 98 6.38 9.69 24.95
CA GLN A 98 6.65 11.10 25.24
C GLN A 98 5.81 12.00 24.32
N ALA A 99 5.75 11.71 23.02
CA ALA A 99 4.91 12.43 22.07
C ALA A 99 3.44 12.43 22.50
N ARG A 100 2.90 11.26 22.88
CA ARG A 100 1.53 11.14 23.41
C ARG A 100 1.30 11.97 24.66
N ARG A 101 2.27 12.06 25.58
CA ARG A 101 2.15 12.90 26.78
C ARG A 101 2.08 14.38 26.43
N LEU A 102 2.90 14.84 25.48
CA LEU A 102 2.87 16.23 25.02
C LEU A 102 1.56 16.58 24.34
N PHE A 103 1.04 15.74 23.45
CA PHE A 103 -0.26 15.98 22.83
C PHE A 103 -1.42 15.97 23.85
N LYS A 104 -1.34 15.12 24.88
CA LYS A 104 -2.30 15.17 26.00
C LYS A 104 -2.19 16.46 26.82
N ALA A 105 -0.98 16.96 27.05
CA ALA A 105 -0.78 18.25 27.70
C ALA A 105 -1.37 19.40 26.88
N VAL A 106 -1.20 19.37 25.55
CA VAL A 106 -1.83 20.32 24.63
C VAL A 106 -3.35 20.28 24.75
N LEU A 107 -3.98 19.10 24.79
CA LEU A 107 -5.43 19.00 25.01
C LEU A 107 -5.87 19.47 26.40
N GLY A 108 -4.98 19.51 27.38
CA GLY A 108 -5.24 20.13 28.68
C GLY A 108 -5.27 21.66 28.63
N MET A 109 -4.56 22.27 27.68
CA MET A 109 -4.53 23.72 27.46
C MET A 109 -5.58 24.19 26.44
N ASP A 110 -5.72 23.45 25.34
CA ASP A 110 -6.68 23.67 24.25
C ASP A 110 -7.43 22.35 23.96
N PRO A 111 -8.59 22.13 24.60
CA PRO A 111 -9.36 20.90 24.43
C PRO A 111 -9.93 20.67 23.03
N GLU A 112 -9.97 21.69 22.17
CA GLU A 112 -10.49 21.59 20.81
C GLU A 112 -9.38 21.52 19.76
N ASN A 113 -8.11 21.41 20.20
CA ASN A 113 -6.96 21.35 19.31
C ASN A 113 -7.04 20.13 18.38
N GLU A 114 -7.44 20.37 17.13
CA GLU A 114 -7.70 19.28 16.19
C GLU A 114 -6.43 18.46 15.94
N PHE A 115 -5.28 19.12 15.87
CA PHE A 115 -4.00 18.50 15.58
C PHE A 115 -3.62 17.49 16.68
N ALA A 116 -3.65 17.90 17.95
CA ALA A 116 -3.37 17.00 19.07
C ALA A 116 -4.38 15.83 19.14
N HIS A 117 -5.65 16.07 18.83
CA HIS A 117 -6.64 15.00 18.71
C HIS A 117 -6.27 13.99 17.62
N PHE A 118 -5.91 14.44 16.42
CA PHE A 118 -5.53 13.56 15.32
C PHE A 118 -4.28 12.73 15.65
N GLU A 119 -3.25 13.36 16.24
CA GLU A 119 -2.01 12.70 16.65
C GLU A 119 -2.24 11.64 17.72
N LEU A 120 -3.20 11.84 18.62
CA LEU A 120 -3.62 10.84 19.61
C LEU A 120 -4.54 9.74 19.04
N GLY A 121 -4.88 9.81 17.75
CA GLY A 121 -5.77 8.85 17.11
C GLY A 121 -7.26 9.09 17.39
N HIS A 122 -7.63 10.27 17.90
CA HIS A 122 -9.02 10.66 18.00
C HIS A 122 -9.58 11.02 16.61
N ARG A 123 -10.90 10.96 16.49
CA ARG A 123 -11.66 11.29 15.29
C ARG A 123 -12.88 12.10 15.67
N ARG A 124 -13.29 13.03 14.80
CA ARG A 124 -14.48 13.85 15.04
C ARG A 124 -15.73 13.10 14.60
N LEU A 125 -16.68 12.93 15.51
CA LEU A 125 -17.96 12.24 15.28
C LEU A 125 -19.09 13.06 15.86
N ARG A 126 -19.97 13.60 15.00
CA ARG A 126 -21.15 14.40 15.41
C ARG A 126 -20.79 15.53 16.39
N GLY A 127 -19.77 16.32 16.04
CA GLY A 127 -19.34 17.50 16.82
C GLY A 127 -18.39 17.20 17.99
N ARG A 128 -18.33 15.96 18.48
CA ARG A 128 -17.43 15.56 19.57
C ARG A 128 -16.20 14.77 19.08
N TRP A 129 -15.10 14.88 19.80
CA TRP A 129 -13.93 14.02 19.63
C TRP A 129 -14.15 12.69 20.33
N VAL A 130 -13.92 11.60 19.60
CA VAL A 130 -14.02 10.23 20.10
C VAL A 130 -12.76 9.45 19.74
N THR A 131 -12.51 8.34 20.42
CA THR A 131 -11.43 7.43 20.03
C THR A 131 -11.71 6.82 18.65
N GLU A 132 -10.66 6.40 17.94
CA GLU A 132 -10.81 5.68 16.67
C GLU A 132 -11.73 4.45 16.80
N GLU A 133 -11.65 3.75 17.93
CA GLU A 133 -12.51 2.61 18.22
C GLU A 133 -13.99 2.98 18.32
N GLU A 134 -14.32 4.02 19.09
CA GLU A 134 -15.70 4.52 19.18
C GLU A 134 -16.20 5.03 17.83
N PHE A 135 -15.34 5.70 17.07
CA PHE A 135 -15.66 6.20 15.73
C PHE A 135 -16.10 5.07 14.80
N TYR A 136 -15.31 4.01 14.70
CA TYR A 136 -15.61 2.88 13.81
C TYR A 136 -16.78 2.04 14.32
N LYS A 137 -16.89 1.80 15.63
CA LYS A 137 -18.05 1.14 16.23
C LYS A 137 -19.35 1.88 15.95
N ALA A 138 -19.35 3.21 16.09
CA ALA A 138 -20.52 4.04 15.80
C ALA A 138 -20.93 4.00 14.31
N LYS A 139 -19.99 3.68 13.41
CA LYS A 139 -20.25 3.46 11.98
C LYS A 139 -20.62 2.01 11.63
N GLY A 140 -20.76 1.11 12.61
CA GLY A 140 -21.12 -0.30 12.37
C GLY A 140 -19.93 -1.20 12.00
N TYR A 141 -18.70 -0.75 12.24
CA TYR A 141 -17.49 -1.56 12.04
C TYR A 141 -17.09 -2.26 13.34
N VAL A 142 -16.49 -3.43 13.18
CA VAL A 142 -15.95 -4.26 14.26
C VAL A 142 -14.49 -4.58 13.94
N LYS A 143 -13.63 -4.52 14.96
CA LYS A 143 -12.22 -4.86 14.82
C LYS A 143 -12.07 -6.38 14.76
N TYR A 144 -11.63 -6.90 13.62
CA TYR A 144 -11.37 -8.32 13.41
C TYR A 144 -9.96 -8.50 12.85
N LYS A 145 -9.12 -9.30 13.54
CA LYS A 145 -7.70 -9.53 13.20
C LYS A 145 -6.90 -8.25 12.91
N GLY A 146 -7.12 -7.21 13.71
CA GLY A 146 -6.40 -5.94 13.61
C GLY A 146 -6.96 -4.96 12.56
N GLN A 147 -7.97 -5.34 11.78
CA GLN A 147 -8.61 -4.48 10.78
C GLN A 147 -10.04 -4.14 11.17
N TRP A 148 -10.48 -2.92 10.84
CA TRP A 148 -11.87 -2.50 10.97
C TRP A 148 -12.68 -3.01 9.78
N LEU A 149 -13.63 -3.91 10.04
CA LEU A 149 -14.48 -4.51 9.01
C LEU A 149 -15.97 -4.27 9.35
N PRO A 150 -16.85 -4.14 8.35
CA PRO A 150 -18.29 -4.12 8.59
C PRO A 150 -18.70 -5.33 9.43
N LYS A 151 -19.63 -5.15 10.36
CA LYS A 151 -20.10 -6.24 11.24
C LYS A 151 -20.53 -7.49 10.45
N GLU A 152 -21.28 -7.30 9.37
CA GLU A 152 -21.75 -8.37 8.48
C GLU A 152 -20.60 -9.16 7.83
N ASP A 153 -19.52 -8.48 7.46
CA ASP A 153 -18.34 -9.10 6.87
C ASP A 153 -17.60 -9.95 7.91
N VAL A 154 -17.53 -9.48 9.16
CA VAL A 154 -16.94 -10.24 10.27
C VAL A 154 -17.73 -11.50 10.55
N GLU A 155 -19.06 -11.43 10.56
CA GLU A 155 -19.93 -12.60 10.75
C GLU A 155 -19.71 -13.65 9.65
N LYS A 156 -19.58 -13.22 8.38
CA LYS A 156 -19.25 -14.12 7.27
C LYS A 156 -17.86 -14.74 7.42
N LEU A 157 -16.85 -13.96 7.81
CA LEU A 157 -15.50 -14.47 8.06
C LEU A 157 -15.47 -15.49 9.20
N GLN A 158 -16.24 -15.24 10.27
CA GLN A 158 -16.39 -16.17 11.40
C GLN A 158 -17.14 -17.44 11.00
N ALA A 159 -18.14 -17.33 10.11
CA ALA A 159 -18.84 -18.47 9.52
C ALA A 159 -18.02 -19.24 8.46
N GLY A 160 -16.74 -18.90 8.28
CA GLY A 160 -15.83 -19.62 7.39
C GLY A 160 -15.91 -19.20 5.92
N PHE A 161 -16.58 -18.09 5.61
CA PHE A 161 -16.55 -17.51 4.28
C PHE A 161 -15.32 -16.62 4.10
N VAL A 162 -14.89 -16.47 2.87
CA VAL A 162 -13.81 -15.59 2.43
C VAL A 162 -14.34 -14.80 1.24
N ARG A 163 -14.02 -13.50 1.21
CA ARG A 163 -14.38 -12.63 0.10
C ARG A 163 -13.46 -12.89 -1.09
N TRP A 164 -14.02 -13.28 -2.23
CA TRP A 164 -13.32 -13.51 -3.49
C TRP A 164 -13.93 -12.60 -4.57
N GLY A 165 -13.24 -11.51 -4.90
CA GLY A 165 -13.81 -10.43 -5.69
C GLY A 165 -15.03 -9.82 -4.99
N ASP A 166 -16.19 -9.89 -5.64
CA ASP A 166 -17.46 -9.37 -5.13
C ASP A 166 -18.31 -10.46 -4.43
N GLU A 167 -17.86 -11.71 -4.40
CA GLU A 167 -18.62 -12.84 -3.86
C GLU A 167 -18.04 -13.35 -2.53
N TRP A 168 -18.92 -13.90 -1.68
CA TRP A 168 -18.54 -14.60 -0.45
C TRP A 168 -18.56 -16.10 -0.71
N ILE A 169 -17.40 -16.74 -0.62
CA ILE A 169 -17.21 -18.16 -0.91
C ILE A 169 -16.74 -18.86 0.36
N ARG A 170 -17.21 -20.07 0.66
CA ARG A 170 -16.68 -20.81 1.81
C ARG A 170 -15.20 -21.10 1.60
N LYS A 171 -14.41 -21.09 2.66
CA LYS A 171 -12.95 -21.29 2.58
C LYS A 171 -12.57 -22.59 1.85
N GLU A 172 -13.34 -23.66 2.04
CA GLU A 172 -13.18 -24.96 1.37
C GLU A 172 -13.45 -24.89 -0.14
N GLU A 173 -14.39 -24.04 -0.52
CA GLU A 173 -14.84 -23.83 -1.89
C GLU A 173 -13.92 -22.87 -2.67
N LEU A 174 -13.09 -22.09 -1.94
CA LEU A 174 -12.15 -21.13 -2.52
C LEU A 174 -11.15 -21.78 -3.49
N GLU A 175 -10.65 -22.98 -3.17
CA GLU A 175 -9.72 -23.70 -4.04
C GLU A 175 -10.39 -24.14 -5.35
N MET A 176 -11.67 -24.50 -5.30
CA MET A 176 -12.44 -24.83 -6.50
C MET A 176 -12.72 -23.58 -7.33
N ALA A 177 -13.05 -22.46 -6.67
CA ALA A 177 -13.23 -21.17 -7.33
C ALA A 177 -11.94 -20.68 -8.02
N LYS A 178 -10.77 -20.81 -7.38
CA LYS A 178 -9.46 -20.52 -7.98
C LYS A 178 -9.17 -21.38 -9.21
N LYS A 179 -9.58 -22.65 -9.17
CA LYS A 179 -9.46 -23.58 -10.30
C LYS A 179 -10.50 -23.33 -11.41
N GLY A 180 -11.36 -22.32 -11.26
CA GLY A 180 -12.35 -21.93 -12.27
C GLY A 180 -13.64 -22.75 -12.24
N TYR A 181 -13.91 -23.49 -11.15
CA TYR A 181 -15.20 -24.15 -10.95
C TYR A 181 -16.17 -23.18 -10.27
N ARG A 182 -17.44 -23.25 -10.65
CA ARG A 182 -18.53 -22.45 -10.07
C ARG A 182 -19.65 -23.38 -9.62
N ARG A 183 -20.41 -22.98 -8.59
CA ARG A 183 -21.61 -23.71 -8.19
C ARG A 183 -22.80 -23.38 -9.11
N LEU A 184 -23.43 -24.43 -9.62
CA LEU A 184 -24.71 -24.37 -10.32
C LEU A 184 -25.61 -25.47 -9.72
N GLU A 185 -26.76 -25.08 -9.16
CA GLU A 185 -27.75 -26.01 -8.56
C GLU A 185 -27.16 -27.02 -7.57
N GLY A 186 -26.15 -26.61 -6.80
CA GLY A 186 -25.50 -27.47 -5.80
C GLY A 186 -24.40 -28.40 -6.33
N LYS A 187 -24.11 -28.40 -7.63
CA LYS A 187 -22.97 -29.11 -8.22
C LYS A 187 -21.85 -28.15 -8.62
N TRP A 188 -20.62 -28.62 -8.51
CA TRP A 188 -19.46 -27.94 -9.06
C TRP A 188 -19.40 -28.19 -10.55
N VAL A 189 -19.55 -27.13 -11.33
CA VAL A 189 -19.41 -27.17 -12.79
C VAL A 189 -18.23 -26.29 -13.18
N SER A 190 -17.55 -26.64 -14.26
CA SER A 190 -16.52 -25.77 -14.82
C SER A 190 -17.10 -24.41 -15.22
N GLU A 191 -16.28 -23.37 -15.30
CA GLU A 191 -16.71 -22.07 -15.81
C GLU A 191 -17.39 -22.18 -17.17
N GLU A 192 -16.95 -23.13 -18.02
CA GLU A 192 -17.56 -23.35 -19.32
C GLU A 192 -18.97 -23.93 -19.24
N GLU A 193 -19.19 -24.93 -18.40
CA GLU A 193 -20.50 -25.53 -18.16
C GLU A 193 -21.45 -24.54 -17.50
N TYR A 194 -20.94 -23.74 -16.56
CA TYR A 194 -21.70 -22.68 -15.90
C TYR A 194 -22.26 -21.67 -16.91
N TYR A 195 -21.40 -21.14 -17.78
CA TYR A 195 -21.82 -20.15 -18.76
C TYR A 195 -22.69 -20.75 -19.86
N LYS A 196 -22.40 -21.98 -20.31
CA LYS A 196 -23.26 -22.72 -21.25
C LYS A 196 -24.66 -22.93 -20.69
N ALA A 197 -24.77 -23.35 -19.42
CA ALA A 197 -26.07 -23.51 -18.75
C ALA A 197 -26.84 -22.19 -18.63
N LYS A 198 -26.15 -21.05 -18.51
CA LYS A 198 -26.75 -19.71 -18.56
C LYS A 198 -27.05 -19.19 -19.99
N GLY A 199 -26.87 -20.01 -21.03
CA GLY A 199 -27.13 -19.62 -22.42
C GLY A 199 -26.03 -18.77 -23.08
N TYR A 200 -24.80 -18.82 -22.55
CA TYR A 200 -23.64 -18.14 -23.10
C TYR A 200 -22.76 -19.12 -23.87
N VAL A 201 -22.21 -18.63 -24.99
CA VAL A 201 -21.26 -19.37 -25.82
C VAL A 201 -19.96 -18.58 -25.89
N LYS A 202 -18.83 -19.29 -25.78
CA LYS A 202 -17.50 -18.70 -25.92
C LYS A 202 -17.21 -18.49 -27.40
N TYR A 203 -17.11 -17.24 -27.82
CA TYR A 203 -16.78 -16.85 -29.19
C TYR A 203 -15.59 -15.89 -29.18
N LYS A 204 -14.50 -16.27 -29.86
CA LYS A 204 -13.21 -15.54 -29.88
C LYS A 204 -12.69 -15.19 -28.48
N GLY A 205 -12.71 -16.17 -27.58
CA GLY A 205 -12.19 -16.03 -26.22
C GLY A 205 -13.09 -15.25 -25.25
N ARG A 206 -14.27 -14.78 -25.67
CA ARG A 206 -15.22 -14.06 -24.81
C ARG A 206 -16.54 -14.81 -24.69
N TRP A 207 -17.08 -14.89 -23.48
CA TRP A 207 -18.44 -15.38 -23.23
C TRP A 207 -19.46 -14.35 -23.68
N MET A 208 -20.45 -14.78 -24.47
CA MET A 208 -21.55 -13.92 -24.91
C MET A 208 -22.82 -14.73 -25.16
N PRO A 209 -24.02 -14.12 -25.10
CA PRO A 209 -25.27 -14.83 -25.40
C PRO A 209 -25.21 -15.50 -26.77
N GLU A 210 -25.74 -16.72 -26.88
CA GLU A 210 -25.67 -17.54 -28.10
C GLU A 210 -26.18 -16.78 -29.33
N ALA A 211 -27.36 -16.17 -29.24
CA ALA A 211 -27.94 -15.36 -30.32
C ALA A 211 -27.02 -14.21 -30.77
N ARG A 212 -26.20 -13.64 -29.87
CA ARG A 212 -25.21 -12.62 -30.22
C ARG A 212 -24.02 -13.23 -30.95
N ALA A 213 -23.52 -14.37 -30.47
CA ALA A 213 -22.43 -15.09 -31.12
C ALA A 213 -22.80 -15.49 -32.56
N GLU A 214 -24.02 -15.99 -32.78
CA GLU A 214 -24.52 -16.35 -34.11
C GLU A 214 -24.60 -15.16 -35.07
N ARG A 215 -25.14 -14.02 -34.60
CA ARG A 215 -25.17 -12.78 -35.40
C ARG A 215 -23.78 -12.35 -35.83
N LEU A 216 -22.78 -12.47 -34.95
CA LEU A 216 -21.39 -12.15 -35.28
C LEU A 216 -20.82 -13.14 -36.29
N LYS A 217 -21.01 -14.46 -36.09
CA LYS A 217 -20.59 -15.49 -37.04
C LYS A 217 -21.17 -15.24 -38.44
N ARG A 218 -22.46 -14.88 -38.53
CA ARG A 218 -23.12 -14.56 -39.80
C ARG A 218 -22.49 -13.33 -40.47
N ARG A 219 -22.33 -12.23 -39.75
CA ARG A 219 -21.68 -11.01 -40.26
C ARG A 219 -20.25 -11.27 -40.74
N GLU A 220 -19.50 -12.11 -40.04
CA GLU A 220 -18.14 -12.48 -40.46
C GLU A 220 -18.12 -13.36 -41.71
N LYS A 221 -19.06 -14.30 -41.82
CA LYS A 221 -19.24 -15.11 -43.03
C LYS A 221 -19.58 -14.23 -44.23
N GLU A 222 -20.58 -13.35 -44.10
CA GLU A 222 -20.97 -12.36 -45.11
C GLU A 222 -19.78 -11.47 -45.52
N ARG A 223 -19.01 -10.97 -44.54
CA ARG A 223 -17.80 -10.17 -44.81
C ARG A 223 -16.75 -10.98 -45.56
N ARG A 224 -16.52 -12.24 -45.18
CA ARG A 224 -15.56 -13.14 -45.84
C ARG A 224 -15.98 -13.42 -47.28
N GLU A 225 -17.26 -13.69 -47.52
CA GLU A 225 -17.82 -13.92 -48.85
C GLU A 225 -17.73 -12.66 -49.72
N ARG A 226 -18.08 -11.49 -49.16
CA ARG A 226 -17.92 -10.20 -49.83
C ARG A 226 -16.47 -9.93 -50.21
N LEU A 227 -15.52 -10.20 -49.32
CA LEU A 227 -14.08 -10.05 -49.59
C LEU A 227 -13.60 -11.05 -50.65
N LYS A 228 -14.07 -12.30 -50.63
CA LYS A 228 -13.78 -13.28 -51.68
C LYS A 228 -14.31 -12.82 -53.03
N ALA A 229 -15.55 -12.32 -53.09
CA ALA A 229 -16.15 -11.79 -54.30
C ALA A 229 -15.39 -10.57 -54.83
N LEU A 230 -14.97 -9.64 -53.95
CA LEU A 230 -14.13 -8.49 -54.31
C LEU A 230 -12.77 -8.92 -54.85
N ARG A 231 -12.11 -9.90 -54.22
CA ARG A 231 -10.84 -10.46 -54.71
C ARG A 231 -11.01 -11.07 -56.10
N ARG A 232 -12.06 -11.88 -56.31
CA ARG A 232 -12.38 -12.47 -57.62
C ARG A 232 -12.64 -11.40 -58.68
N LYS A 233 -13.44 -10.36 -58.36
CA LYS A 233 -13.68 -9.22 -59.26
C LYS A 233 -12.38 -8.47 -59.59
N LYS A 234 -11.50 -8.25 -58.61
CA LYS A 234 -10.19 -7.61 -58.84
C LYS A 234 -9.29 -8.46 -59.74
N GLN A 235 -9.27 -9.78 -59.54
CA GLN A 235 -8.52 -10.72 -60.37
C GLN A 235 -9.02 -10.73 -61.81
N ILE A 236 -10.35 -10.80 -62.03
CA ILE A 236 -10.95 -10.72 -63.37
C ILE A 236 -10.61 -9.39 -64.06
N LYS A 237 -10.76 -8.25 -63.36
CA LYS A 237 -10.37 -6.93 -63.92
C LYS A 237 -8.88 -6.84 -64.24
N GLY A 238 -8.03 -7.51 -63.47
CA GLY A 238 -6.59 -7.59 -63.75
C GLY A 238 -6.28 -8.38 -65.01
N VAL A 239 -6.92 -9.54 -65.20
CA VAL A 239 -6.76 -10.39 -66.40
C VAL A 239 -7.23 -9.65 -67.65
N ILE A 240 -8.42 -9.04 -67.64
CA ILE A 240 -8.96 -8.26 -68.77
C ILE A 240 -8.04 -7.08 -69.11
N LYS A 241 -7.46 -6.41 -68.10
CA LYS A 241 -6.51 -5.30 -68.32
C LYS A 241 -5.21 -5.78 -69.00
N VAL A 242 -4.72 -6.97 -68.68
CA VAL A 242 -3.51 -7.56 -69.30
C VAL A 242 -3.79 -7.99 -70.75
N GLU A 243 -4.94 -8.60 -71.03
CA GLU A 243 -5.35 -8.96 -72.39
C GLU A 243 -5.52 -7.72 -73.29
N CYS A 244 -6.10 -6.62 -72.80
CA CYS A 244 -6.23 -5.39 -73.58
C CYS A 244 -4.90 -4.64 -73.80
N THR A 245 -3.86 -4.89 -72.99
CA THR A 245 -2.52 -4.34 -73.22
C THR A 245 -1.67 -5.19 -74.18
N PHE A 246 -2.10 -6.43 -74.49
CA PHE A 246 -1.39 -7.36 -75.36
C PHE A 246 -1.87 -7.32 -76.82
N VAL A 247 -2.54 -6.23 -77.23
CA VAL A 247 -2.89 -5.96 -78.64
C VAL A 247 -2.33 -4.59 -79.00
N ASN A 248 -1.01 -4.53 -79.17
CA ASN A 248 -0.31 -3.60 -80.06
C ASN A 248 1.18 -3.94 -80.04
N ASP A 249 1.52 -5.05 -80.70
CA ASP A 249 2.84 -5.16 -81.31
C ASP A 249 2.63 -5.68 -82.75
N ALA A 250 1.95 -4.84 -83.53
CA ALA A 250 1.97 -4.92 -84.98
C ALA A 250 2.90 -3.81 -85.47
N THR A 251 4.20 -4.08 -85.46
CA THR A 251 5.13 -3.32 -86.28
C THR A 251 6.11 -4.24 -86.99
N ARG A 252 6.11 -4.10 -88.31
CA ARG A 252 7.22 -4.32 -89.26
C ARG A 252 7.66 -5.73 -89.59
#